data_AF-A0A7Z7QW91-F1
#
_entry.id   AF-A0A7Z7QW91-F1
#
_cell.length_a   1.000
_cell.length_b   1.000
_cell.length_c   1.000
_cell.angle_alpha   90.00
_cell.angle_beta   90.00
_cell.angle_gamma   90.00
#
_symmetry.space_group_name_H-M   'P 1'
#
loop_
_entity.id
_entity.type
_entity.pdbx_description
1 polymer ?
#
loop_
_entity_poly.entity_id
_entity_poly.type
_entity_poly.pdbx_seq_one_letter_code
_entity_poly.pdbx_strand_id
1 'polypeptide(L)'
;MDNSFLESLKEILEPYDDIESNKDGFVFGGYIDWPSFVDYEDFQVEEVMSLLGLDIPFGSSKNPFEFYEILKVIQNIEKGLYEAICDEAIIIKEDEEISTEDFIDSIMDYKVQIPTVDRLKSSITELFEKYEIPQGIQYEYDEGMPESSKYWSLEMDEDLYFIKEINFNEC
;
A
#
# COMPACT_ATOMS: atom_id res chain seq x y z
N MET A 1 12.68 7.58 -5.72
CA MET A 1 12.50 6.76 -4.50
C MET A 1 13.87 6.23 -4.05
N ASP A 2 14.16 6.12 -2.75
CA ASP A 2 15.45 5.56 -2.29
C ASP A 2 15.39 4.02 -2.20
N ASN A 3 16.56 3.36 -2.24
CA ASN A 3 16.62 1.89 -2.21
C ASN A 3 16.11 1.31 -0.89
N SER A 4 16.24 2.02 0.24
CA SER A 4 15.80 1.50 1.53
C SER A 4 14.29 1.40 1.60
N PHE A 5 13.59 2.43 1.08
CA PHE A 5 12.14 2.46 1.01
C PHE A 5 11.60 1.35 0.10
N LEU A 6 12.22 1.14 -1.06
CA LEU A 6 11.81 0.09 -2.00
C LEU A 6 11.97 -1.32 -1.43
N GLU A 7 13.05 -1.57 -0.69
CA GLU A 7 13.23 -2.88 -0.03
C GLU A 7 12.19 -3.10 1.06
N SER A 8 11.89 -2.08 1.89
CA SER A 8 10.80 -2.17 2.86
C SER A 8 9.43 -2.37 2.20
N LEU A 9 9.18 -1.73 1.04
CA LEU A 9 7.95 -1.98 0.28
C LEU A 9 7.85 -3.42 -0.22
N LYS A 10 8.94 -4.00 -0.74
CA LYS A 10 8.93 -5.40 -1.18
C LYS A 10 8.61 -6.35 -0.02
N GLU A 11 9.18 -6.09 1.16
CA GLU A 11 8.93 -6.90 2.36
C GLU A 11 7.45 -6.88 2.77
N ILE A 12 6.77 -5.73 2.64
CA ILE A 12 5.35 -5.59 3.03
C ILE A 12 4.40 -6.13 1.96
N LEU A 13 4.67 -5.78 0.70
CA LEU A 13 3.74 -6.04 -0.41
C LEU A 13 3.90 -7.43 -1.00
N GLU A 14 5.03 -8.11 -0.72
CA GLU A 14 5.33 -9.47 -1.17
C GLU A 14 4.99 -9.69 -2.65
N PRO A 15 5.58 -8.90 -3.57
CA PRO A 15 5.26 -9.01 -4.99
C PRO A 15 5.63 -10.40 -5.54
N TYR A 16 4.90 -10.84 -6.57
CA TYR A 16 5.09 -12.16 -7.15
C TYR A 16 6.32 -12.19 -8.05
N ASP A 17 7.17 -13.19 -7.83
CA ASP A 17 8.27 -13.51 -8.72
C ASP A 17 7.78 -14.57 -9.73
N ASP A 18 7.27 -14.15 -10.89
CA ASP A 18 6.89 -15.09 -11.96
C ASP A 18 7.87 -15.03 -13.13
N ILE A 19 8.15 -16.20 -13.70
CA ILE A 19 8.97 -16.35 -14.90
C ILE A 19 8.00 -16.55 -16.06
N GLU A 20 7.78 -15.49 -16.85
CA GLU A 20 7.06 -15.65 -18.11
C GLU A 20 7.84 -16.59 -19.03
N SER A 21 7.27 -17.78 -19.24
CA SER A 21 7.74 -18.75 -20.20
C SER A 21 6.71 -18.91 -21.32
N ASN A 22 7.16 -18.73 -22.57
CA ASN A 22 6.38 -19.09 -23.76
C ASN A 22 6.13 -20.62 -23.76
N LYS A 23 5.02 -21.07 -24.38
CA LYS A 23 4.77 -22.47 -24.80
C LYS A 23 5.96 -23.19 -25.45
N ASP A 24 6.93 -22.47 -26.02
CA ASP A 24 8.17 -23.00 -26.59
C ASP A 24 9.35 -23.09 -25.61
N GLY A 25 9.15 -22.79 -24.31
CA GLY A 25 10.17 -22.89 -23.27
C GLY A 25 11.19 -21.75 -23.22
N PHE A 26 10.98 -20.67 -23.97
CA PHE A 26 11.82 -19.47 -23.91
C PHE A 26 11.43 -18.61 -22.71
N VAL A 27 12.40 -18.31 -21.85
CA VAL A 27 12.32 -17.34 -20.76
C VAL A 27 12.74 -15.97 -21.30
N PHE A 28 11.84 -14.98 -21.23
CA PHE A 28 12.09 -13.64 -21.79
C PHE A 28 12.68 -12.66 -20.77
N GLY A 29 12.54 -12.94 -19.47
CA GLY A 29 13.06 -12.16 -18.35
C GLY A 29 12.22 -12.42 -17.11
N GLY A 30 12.84 -12.44 -15.92
CA GLY A 30 12.11 -12.51 -14.65
C GLY A 30 11.79 -11.10 -14.18
N TYR A 31 10.52 -10.74 -14.15
CA TYR A 31 10.03 -9.46 -13.64
C TYR A 31 9.31 -9.67 -12.31
N ILE A 32 9.22 -8.62 -11.49
CA ILE A 32 8.56 -8.63 -10.18
C ILE A 32 7.11 -8.14 -10.33
N ASP A 33 6.09 -8.99 -10.36
CA ASP A 33 4.70 -8.52 -10.49
C ASP A 33 4.15 -7.98 -9.16
N TRP A 34 3.98 -6.67 -9.05
CA TRP A 34 3.46 -6.06 -7.83
C TRP A 34 1.96 -6.28 -7.72
N PRO A 35 1.41 -6.53 -6.52
CA PRO A 35 -0.03 -6.69 -6.40
C PRO A 35 -0.73 -5.39 -6.78
N SER A 36 -1.95 -5.51 -7.30
CA SER A 36 -2.76 -4.34 -7.57
C SER A 36 -3.18 -3.69 -6.26
N PHE A 37 -3.32 -2.36 -6.24
CA PHE A 37 -3.81 -1.64 -5.06
C PHE A 37 -5.17 -2.12 -4.57
N VAL A 38 -5.99 -2.69 -5.48
CA VAL A 38 -7.29 -3.23 -5.09
C VAL A 38 -7.20 -4.58 -4.38
N ASP A 39 -6.07 -5.28 -4.52
CA ASP A 39 -5.83 -6.62 -3.99
C ASP A 39 -5.01 -6.59 -2.69
N TYR A 40 -4.54 -5.42 -2.25
CA TYR A 40 -3.85 -5.30 -0.96
C TYR A 40 -4.78 -5.64 0.19
N GLU A 41 -4.26 -6.41 1.13
CA GLU A 41 -4.94 -6.65 2.40
C GLU A 41 -4.81 -5.41 3.31
N ASP A 42 -5.79 -5.21 4.20
CA ASP A 42 -5.85 -4.05 5.09
C ASP A 42 -4.54 -3.85 5.89
N PHE A 43 -3.92 -4.94 6.34
CA PHE A 43 -2.66 -4.88 7.09
C PHE A 43 -1.50 -4.35 6.23
N GLN A 44 -1.44 -4.71 4.95
CA GLN A 44 -0.40 -4.23 4.03
C GLN A 44 -0.58 -2.74 3.76
N VAL A 45 -1.82 -2.30 3.59
CA VAL A 45 -2.15 -0.87 3.45
C VAL A 45 -1.70 -0.09 4.69
N GLU A 46 -1.99 -0.60 5.88
CA GLU A 46 -1.57 0.01 7.15
C GLU A 46 -0.04 0.09 7.28
N GLU A 47 0.68 -0.97 6.94
CA GLU A 47 2.14 -0.98 7.00
C GLU A 47 2.79 -0.02 5.97
N VAL A 48 2.28 0.04 4.74
CA VAL A 48 2.73 1.02 3.73
C VAL A 48 2.44 2.44 4.20
N MET A 49 1.26 2.71 4.77
CA MET A 49 0.94 4.02 5.33
C MET A 49 1.90 4.40 6.46
N SER A 50 2.23 3.45 7.34
CA SER A 50 3.20 3.65 8.41
C SER A 50 4.60 4.00 7.87
N LEU A 51 5.04 3.34 6.78
CA LEU A 51 6.28 3.72 6.06
C LEU A 51 6.24 5.15 5.53
N LEU A 52 5.07 5.64 5.11
CA LEU A 52 4.86 7.03 4.68
C LEU A 52 4.74 8.01 5.87
N GLY A 53 4.84 7.52 7.11
CA GLY A 53 4.69 8.32 8.33
C GLY A 53 3.24 8.57 8.75
N LEU A 54 2.30 7.79 8.20
CA LEU A 54 0.85 7.87 8.47
C LEU A 54 0.42 6.66 9.32
N ASP A 55 0.50 6.82 10.64
CA ASP A 55 0.00 5.80 11.57
C ASP A 55 -1.50 6.03 11.86
N ILE A 56 -2.35 5.29 11.15
CA ILE A 56 -3.81 5.44 11.19
C ILE A 56 -4.44 4.14 11.73
N PRO A 57 -5.08 4.17 12.90
CA PRO A 57 -5.73 2.98 13.44
C PRO A 57 -7.14 2.82 12.85
N PHE A 58 -7.21 2.35 11.59
CA PHE A 58 -8.47 2.19 10.84
C PHE A 58 -9.50 1.33 11.58
N GLY A 59 -10.78 1.65 11.37
CA GLY A 59 -11.91 0.94 11.98
C GLY A 59 -12.04 1.07 13.50
N SER A 60 -11.05 1.64 14.19
CA SER A 60 -11.05 1.81 15.64
C SER A 60 -11.91 2.99 16.08
N SER A 61 -12.41 2.92 17.31
CA SER A 61 -13.12 4.02 17.95
C SER A 61 -12.21 4.74 18.95
N LYS A 62 -12.14 6.07 18.83
CA LYS A 62 -11.30 6.95 19.66
C LYS A 62 -12.16 7.99 20.36
N ASN A 63 -11.72 8.51 21.50
CA ASN A 63 -12.35 9.73 22.02
C ASN A 63 -12.01 10.92 21.09
N PRO A 64 -12.78 12.02 21.14
CA PRO A 64 -12.59 13.14 20.21
C PRO A 64 -11.20 13.80 20.29
N PHE A 65 -10.55 13.76 21.47
CA PHE A 65 -9.22 14.33 21.65
C PHE A 65 -8.15 13.50 20.93
N GLU A 66 -8.15 12.18 21.14
CA GLU A 66 -7.25 11.26 20.43
C GLU A 66 -7.44 11.33 18.92
N PHE A 67 -8.69 11.35 18.47
CA PHE A 67 -9.02 11.48 17.06
C PHE A 67 -8.46 12.79 16.46
N TYR A 68 -8.59 13.90 17.19
CA TYR A 68 -8.07 15.19 16.75
C TYR A 68 -6.54 15.22 16.64
N GLU A 69 -5.82 14.59 17.57
CA GLU A 69 -4.36 14.50 17.50
C GLU A 69 -3.89 13.66 16.30
N ILE A 70 -4.58 12.55 16.00
CA ILE A 70 -4.33 11.76 14.78
C ILE A 70 -4.57 12.62 13.53
N LEU A 71 -5.71 13.32 13.45
CA LEU A 71 -6.05 14.15 12.30
C LEU A 71 -5.06 15.28 12.04
N LYS A 72 -4.47 15.87 13.09
CA LYS A 72 -3.41 16.89 12.92
C LYS A 72 -2.19 16.34 12.21
N VAL A 73 -1.76 15.13 12.56
CA VAL A 73 -0.61 14.47 11.94
C VAL A 73 -0.92 14.25 10.46
N ILE A 74 -2.07 13.65 10.15
CA ILE A 74 -2.49 13.38 8.78
C ILE A 74 -2.63 14.67 7.98
N GLN A 75 -3.26 15.72 8.52
CA GLN A 75 -3.43 17.00 7.82
C GLN A 75 -2.11 17.63 7.40
N ASN A 76 -1.06 17.48 8.22
CA ASN A 76 0.26 18.05 7.92
C ASN A 76 1.01 17.26 6.84
N ILE A 77 0.72 15.98 6.68
CA ILE A 77 1.38 15.09 5.71
C ILE A 77 0.55 15.01 4.42
N GLU A 78 -0.75 14.70 4.54
CA GLU A 78 -1.67 14.43 3.44
C GLU A 78 -3.07 15.03 3.65
N LYS A 79 -3.26 16.24 3.12
CA LYS A 79 -4.53 16.99 3.22
C LYS A 79 -5.72 16.26 2.58
N GLY A 80 -5.52 15.57 1.45
CA GLY A 80 -6.61 14.86 0.76
C GLY A 80 -7.16 13.70 1.59
N LEU A 81 -6.26 12.91 2.19
CA LEU A 81 -6.65 11.81 3.08
C LEU A 81 -7.31 12.32 4.36
N TYR A 82 -6.82 13.44 4.92
CA TYR A 82 -7.46 14.11 6.06
C TYR A 82 -8.92 14.47 5.76
N GLU A 83 -9.20 15.08 4.60
CA GLU A 83 -10.57 15.47 4.21
C GLU A 83 -11.48 14.24 4.08
N ALA A 84 -11.00 13.18 3.43
CA ALA A 84 -11.74 11.93 3.29
C ALA A 84 -12.08 11.26 4.63
N ILE A 85 -11.12 11.25 5.58
CA ILE A 85 -11.37 10.70 6.92
C ILE A 85 -12.44 11.52 7.66
N CYS A 86 -12.37 12.85 7.58
CA CYS A 86 -13.38 13.70 8.19
C CYS A 86 -14.79 13.48 7.62
N ASP A 87 -14.89 13.28 6.31
CA ASP A 87 -16.18 13.06 5.63
C ASP A 87 -16.81 11.70 5.96
N GLU A 88 -15.99 10.67 6.19
CA GLU A 88 -16.47 9.30 6.45
C GLU A 88 -16.60 8.94 7.94
N ALA A 89 -15.98 9.72 8.84
CA ALA A 89 -15.97 9.47 10.28
C ALA A 89 -17.38 9.51 10.90
N ILE A 90 -17.62 8.61 11.85
CA ILE A 90 -18.93 8.49 12.52
C ILE A 90 -18.79 8.90 13.99
N ILE A 91 -19.67 9.82 14.43
CA ILE A 91 -19.77 10.21 15.85
C ILE A 91 -20.81 9.32 16.54
N ILE A 92 -20.39 8.64 17.59
CA ILE A 92 -21.19 7.76 18.45
C ILE A 92 -21.33 8.44 19.81
N LYS A 93 -22.55 8.50 20.35
CA LYS A 93 -22.83 9.00 21.71
C LYS A 93 -23.34 7.84 22.57
N GLU A 94 -22.77 7.66 23.76
CA GLU A 94 -23.41 6.83 24.80
C GLU A 94 -24.53 7.67 25.46
N ASP A 95 -25.77 7.14 25.43
CA ASP A 95 -26.98 7.86 25.87
C ASP A 95 -26.95 8.11 27.39
N GLU A 96 -26.88 9.38 27.83
CA GLU A 96 -27.43 9.85 29.11
C GLU A 96 -27.58 11.41 29.14
N GLU A 97 -28.52 11.91 29.97
CA GLU A 97 -28.84 13.33 30.18
C GLU A 97 -27.81 13.99 31.11
N ILE A 98 -27.18 15.10 30.71
CA ILE A 98 -26.10 15.69 31.53
C ILE A 98 -26.09 17.23 31.59
N SER A 99 -25.68 17.73 32.77
CA SER A 99 -25.64 19.15 33.17
C SER A 99 -24.31 19.82 32.80
N THR A 100 -24.13 21.11 33.11
CA THR A 100 -22.99 21.92 32.62
C THR A 100 -21.59 21.55 33.16
N GLU A 101 -21.46 20.96 34.36
CA GLU A 101 -20.17 20.41 34.84
C GLU A 101 -19.86 19.08 34.17
N ASP A 102 -20.91 18.33 33.85
CA ASP A 102 -20.82 17.09 33.09
C ASP A 102 -20.53 17.34 31.60
N PHE A 103 -20.48 18.59 31.11
CA PHE A 103 -20.25 18.88 29.70
C PHE A 103 -18.84 18.49 29.21
N ILE A 104 -17.81 18.62 30.08
CA ILE A 104 -16.44 18.19 29.74
C ILE A 104 -16.32 16.67 29.80
N ASP A 105 -16.89 16.03 30.82
CA ASP A 105 -16.95 14.57 30.92
C ASP A 105 -17.82 13.97 29.79
N SER A 106 -18.89 14.68 29.38
CA SER A 106 -19.75 14.31 28.26
C SER A 106 -19.00 14.20 26.95
N ILE A 107 -17.99 15.04 26.69
CA ILE A 107 -17.17 14.93 25.46
C ILE A 107 -16.39 13.61 25.46
N MET A 108 -16.00 13.09 26.63
CA MET A 108 -15.35 11.78 26.76
C MET A 108 -16.31 10.62 26.51
N ASP A 109 -17.62 10.82 26.65
CA ASP A 109 -18.65 9.82 26.35
C ASP A 109 -18.93 9.68 24.84
N TYR A 110 -18.42 10.62 24.03
CA TYR A 110 -18.44 10.47 22.59
C TYR A 110 -17.28 9.60 22.13
N LYS A 111 -17.54 8.77 21.13
CA LYS A 111 -16.51 8.07 20.37
C LYS A 111 -16.62 8.46 18.91
N VAL A 112 -15.48 8.73 18.29
CA VAL A 112 -15.37 8.88 16.85
C VAL A 112 -14.82 7.58 16.30
N GLN A 113 -15.59 6.94 15.44
CA GLN A 113 -15.12 5.76 14.72
C GLN A 113 -14.32 6.22 13.50
N ILE A 114 -13.06 5.81 13.45
CA ILE A 114 -12.18 6.01 12.31
C ILE A 114 -12.68 5.09 11.19
N PRO A 115 -12.82 5.59 9.94
CA PRO A 115 -13.25 4.77 8.82
C PRO A 115 -12.35 3.55 8.62
N THR A 116 -12.88 2.50 7.97
CA THR A 116 -12.06 1.35 7.55
C THR A 116 -11.31 1.68 6.26
N VAL A 117 -10.27 0.90 5.97
CA VAL A 117 -9.53 0.98 4.70
C VAL A 117 -10.48 0.92 3.51
N ASP A 118 -11.42 -0.04 3.50
CA ASP A 118 -12.44 -0.18 2.46
C ASP A 118 -13.24 1.10 2.18
N ARG A 119 -13.60 1.87 3.22
CA ARG A 119 -14.37 3.11 3.05
C ARG A 119 -13.53 4.24 2.47
N LEU A 120 -12.20 4.13 2.55
CA LEU A 120 -11.24 5.13 2.09
C LEU A 120 -10.43 4.65 0.89
N LYS A 121 -10.77 3.49 0.31
CA LYS A 121 -9.99 2.81 -0.73
C LYS A 121 -9.59 3.74 -1.87
N SER A 122 -10.51 4.57 -2.37
CA SER A 122 -10.20 5.53 -3.45
C SER A 122 -9.15 6.55 -3.04
N SER A 123 -9.28 7.18 -1.87
CA SER A 123 -8.30 8.15 -1.36
C SER A 123 -6.93 7.51 -1.06
N ILE A 124 -6.93 6.26 -0.63
CA ILE A 124 -5.70 5.47 -0.39
C ILE A 124 -5.02 5.14 -1.72
N THR A 125 -5.78 4.73 -2.73
CA THR A 125 -5.28 4.48 -4.09
C THR A 125 -4.65 5.75 -4.68
N GLU A 126 -5.37 6.87 -4.66
CA GLU A 126 -4.84 8.16 -5.14
C GLU A 126 -3.55 8.56 -4.40
N LEU A 127 -3.47 8.22 -3.11
CA LEU A 127 -2.27 8.47 -2.32
C LEU A 127 -1.09 7.60 -2.76
N PHE A 128 -1.30 6.30 -2.95
CA PHE A 128 -0.25 5.39 -3.38
C PHE A 128 0.25 5.74 -4.78
N GLU A 129 -0.65 6.15 -5.69
CA GLU A 129 -0.26 6.70 -6.99
C GLU A 129 0.60 7.95 -6.85
N LYS A 130 0.22 8.89 -5.97
CA LYS A 130 0.97 10.12 -5.69
C LYS A 130 2.38 9.83 -5.18
N TYR A 131 2.56 8.78 -4.38
CA TYR A 131 3.85 8.36 -3.84
C TYR A 131 4.61 7.38 -4.74
N GLU A 132 4.13 7.14 -5.97
CA GLU A 132 4.77 6.26 -6.95
C GLU A 132 4.95 4.83 -6.43
N ILE A 133 4.02 4.34 -5.59
CA ILE A 133 4.01 2.94 -5.16
C ILE A 133 3.76 2.06 -6.40
N PRO A 134 4.59 1.03 -6.66
CA PRO A 134 4.44 0.21 -7.86
C PRO A 134 3.21 -0.69 -7.80
N GLN A 135 2.61 -0.94 -8.97
CA GLN A 135 1.48 -1.87 -9.15
C GLN A 135 1.60 -2.63 -10.47
N GLY A 136 1.21 -3.90 -10.46
CA GLY A 136 1.35 -4.82 -11.59
C GLY A 136 2.76 -4.82 -12.14
N ILE A 137 2.87 -4.86 -13.48
CA ILE A 137 4.14 -4.76 -14.23
C ILE A 137 4.44 -3.36 -14.79
N GLN A 138 3.66 -2.33 -14.41
CA GLN A 138 3.74 -1.00 -15.05
C GLN A 138 5.09 -0.30 -14.82
N TYR A 139 5.76 -0.66 -13.72
CA TYR A 139 7.03 -0.10 -13.30
C TYR A 139 8.21 -0.51 -14.21
N GLU A 140 8.05 -1.52 -15.07
CA GLU A 140 9.14 -2.06 -15.92
C GLU A 140 9.84 -0.92 -16.70
N TYR A 141 9.03 0.01 -17.20
CA TYR A 141 9.47 1.14 -18.02
C TYR A 141 9.87 2.39 -17.22
N ASP A 142 9.83 2.34 -15.88
CA ASP A 142 10.17 3.49 -15.03
C ASP A 142 11.69 3.70 -14.91
N GLU A 143 12.24 4.70 -15.59
CA GLU A 143 13.68 5.01 -15.56
C GLU A 143 14.23 5.35 -14.16
N GLY A 144 13.38 5.74 -13.21
CA GLY A 144 13.75 6.07 -11.83
C GLY A 144 13.86 4.86 -10.90
N MET A 145 13.38 3.69 -11.32
CA MET A 145 13.35 2.50 -10.48
C MET A 145 14.63 1.65 -10.63
N PRO A 146 15.26 1.22 -9.52
CA PRO A 146 16.43 0.33 -9.55
C PRO A 146 16.13 -1.00 -10.25
N GLU A 147 17.09 -1.53 -11.01
CA GLU A 147 16.94 -2.82 -11.70
C GLU A 147 16.58 -3.96 -10.75
N SER A 148 17.14 -3.99 -9.53
CA SER A 148 16.83 -5.00 -8.51
C SER A 148 15.38 -4.98 -8.03
N SER A 149 14.65 -3.89 -8.30
CA SER A 149 13.22 -3.76 -7.98
C SER A 149 12.34 -3.95 -9.20
N LYS A 150 12.95 -4.04 -10.39
CA LYS A 150 12.26 -4.36 -11.63
C LYS A 150 12.35 -5.85 -11.97
N TYR A 151 13.53 -6.41 -11.75
CA TYR A 151 13.92 -7.74 -12.15
C TYR A 151 14.51 -8.45 -10.95
N TRP A 152 14.20 -9.73 -10.81
CA TRP A 152 14.90 -10.56 -9.84
C TRP A 152 16.35 -10.75 -10.27
N SER A 153 17.28 -10.83 -9.31
CA SER A 153 18.66 -11.15 -9.63
C SER A 153 18.72 -12.58 -10.15
N LEU A 154 18.91 -12.71 -11.47
CA LEU A 154 19.29 -13.98 -12.08
C LEU A 154 20.67 -14.37 -11.54
N GLU A 155 20.73 -15.05 -10.39
CA GLU A 155 21.77 -16.07 -10.24
C GLU A 155 21.44 -17.09 -11.33
N MET A 156 22.08 -16.92 -12.49
CA MET A 156 21.85 -17.73 -13.68
C MET A 156 22.05 -19.20 -13.30
N ASP A 157 20.97 -19.93 -13.09
CA ASP A 157 21.00 -21.38 -13.21
C ASP A 157 21.41 -21.67 -14.65
N GLU A 158 22.65 -22.11 -14.84
CA GLU A 158 23.21 -22.49 -16.15
C GLU A 158 22.33 -23.53 -16.87
N ASP A 159 21.42 -24.18 -16.15
CA ASP A 159 20.47 -25.17 -16.61
C ASP A 159 19.30 -24.61 -17.46
N LEU A 160 19.10 -23.28 -17.50
CA LEU A 160 18.06 -22.66 -18.33
C LEU A 160 18.43 -22.52 -19.82
N TYR A 161 19.64 -22.93 -20.24
CA TYR A 161 20.00 -23.03 -21.65
C TYR A 161 19.65 -24.41 -22.23
N PHE A 162 18.39 -24.59 -22.62
CA PHE A 162 18.02 -25.61 -23.63
C PHE A 162 17.39 -24.96 -24.85
N ILE A 163 18.19 -24.22 -25.62
CA ILE A 163 17.87 -23.95 -27.03
C ILE A 163 18.76 -24.84 -27.87
N LYS A 164 18.18 -26.01 -28.14
CA LYS A 164 18.48 -26.95 -29.22
C LYS A 164 19.16 -26.25 -30.40
N GLU A 165 20.42 -26.58 -30.66
CA GLU A 165 21.06 -26.37 -31.97
C GLU A 165 20.15 -27.01 -33.04
N ILE A 166 19.29 -26.20 -33.66
CA ILE A 166 18.74 -26.56 -34.96
C ILE A 166 19.87 -26.26 -35.94
N ASN A 167 20.63 -27.32 -36.27
CA ASN A 167 21.53 -27.36 -37.40
C ASN A 167 20.72 -27.00 -38.66
N PHE A 168 20.78 -25.73 -39.08
CA PHE A 168 20.56 -25.36 -40.47
C PHE A 168 21.89 -25.48 -41.19
N ASN A 169 22.18 -26.69 -41.68
CA ASN A 169 23.19 -27.05 -42.67
C ASN A 169 23.06 -28.58 -42.83
N GLU A 170 22.70 -29.19 -43.95
CA GLU A 170 22.61 -28.80 -45.36
C GLU A 170 21.58 -29.71 -46.06
N CYS A 171 21.25 -29.34 -47.31
CA CYS A 171 20.49 -30.13 -48.27
C CYS A 171 21.03 -31.56 -48.51
#